data_AF-Q4BZB5-F1
#
_entry.id   AF-Q4BZB5-F1
#
_cell.length_a   1.000
_cell.length_b   1.000
_cell.length_c   1.000
_cell.angle_alpha   90.00
_cell.angle_beta   90.00
_cell.angle_gamma   90.00
#
_symmetry.space_group_name_H-M   'P 1'
#
loop_
_entity.id
_entity.type
_entity.pdbx_description
1 polymer ?
#
loop_
_entity_poly.entity_id
_entity_poly.type
_entity_poly.pdbx_seq_one_letter_code
_entity_poly.pdbx_strand_id
1 'polypeptide(L)'
;MRQWRSRWFEEREKLSAAEEQQVTEKALMVLIKGILSDRPRPGTTKSFTVEQVVQIVAIACEECEKSDRPVSHWTPSELADEAIKRGIVEKISPRSVGRFLKRSDITTTSRSLLVKCQN
;
A
#
# COMPACT_ATOMS: atom_id res chain seq x y z
N MET A 1 -14.19 -1.02 8.96
CA MET A 1 -13.86 0.39 9.29
C MET A 1 -15.13 1.22 9.36
N ARG A 2 -15.44 1.83 10.52
CA ARG A 2 -16.57 2.76 10.72
C ARG A 2 -16.07 4.19 10.97
N GLN A 3 -15.02 4.59 10.26
CA GLN A 3 -14.37 5.89 10.52
C GLN A 3 -15.34 7.06 10.25
N TRP A 4 -16.13 6.97 9.18
CA TRP A 4 -17.15 7.98 8.87
C TRP A 4 -18.28 8.08 9.91
N ARG A 5 -18.78 6.94 10.39
CA ARG A 5 -19.85 6.94 11.42
C ARG A 5 -19.36 7.52 12.75
N SER A 6 -18.12 7.20 13.13
CA SER A 6 -17.53 7.72 14.38
C SER A 6 -17.26 9.22 14.27
N ARG A 7 -16.70 9.67 13.14
CA ARG A 7 -16.50 11.10 12.84
C ARG A 7 -17.80 11.89 12.88
N TRP A 8 -18.86 11.38 12.25
CA TRP A 8 -20.16 12.04 12.29
C TRP A 8 -20.70 12.14 13.72
N PHE A 9 -20.53 11.08 14.52
CA PHE A 9 -20.97 11.07 15.91
C PHE A 9 -20.19 12.06 16.80
N GLU A 10 -18.90 12.24 16.56
CA GLU A 10 -18.06 13.21 17.28
C GLU A 10 -18.37 14.66 16.91
N GLU A 11 -18.76 14.91 15.67
CA GLU A 11 -18.90 16.27 15.11
C GLU A 11 -20.36 16.76 15.02
N ARG A 12 -21.36 15.89 15.20
CA ARG A 12 -22.80 16.24 15.14
C ARG A 12 -23.21 17.34 16.11
N GLU A 13 -22.62 17.36 17.31
CA GLU A 13 -22.94 18.36 18.33
C GLU A 13 -22.43 19.76 17.93
N LYS A 14 -21.36 19.82 17.13
CA LYS A 14 -20.87 21.09 16.58
C LYS A 14 -21.77 21.60 15.46
N LEU A 15 -22.38 20.70 14.69
CA LEU A 15 -23.37 21.05 13.66
C LEU A 15 -24.67 21.55 14.30
N SER A 16 -25.21 20.85 15.29
CA SER A 16 -26.42 21.29 15.99
C SER A 16 -26.22 22.63 16.70
N ALA A 17 -25.08 22.84 17.36
CA ALA A 17 -24.76 24.12 17.97
C ALA A 17 -24.64 25.26 16.94
N ALA A 18 -24.07 24.99 15.76
CA ALA A 18 -23.96 25.98 14.69
C ALA A 18 -25.33 26.32 14.05
N GLU A 19 -26.23 25.35 13.96
CA GLU A 19 -27.62 25.54 13.53
C GLU A 19 -28.41 26.37 14.54
N GLU A 20 -28.29 26.06 15.83
CA GLU A 20 -28.96 26.78 16.92
C GLU A 20 -28.48 28.22 17.08
N GLN A 21 -27.18 28.46 16.84
CA GLN A 21 -26.59 29.81 16.82
C GLN A 21 -26.92 30.60 15.54
N GLN A 22 -27.73 30.05 14.64
CA GLN A 22 -28.09 30.64 13.34
C GLN A 22 -26.86 31.22 12.61
N VAL A 23 -25.78 30.46 12.60
CA VAL A 23 -24.54 30.85 11.94
C VAL A 23 -24.83 31.10 10.45
N THR A 24 -24.21 32.13 9.88
CA THR A 24 -24.36 32.44 8.45
C THR A 24 -24.12 31.19 7.58
N GLU A 25 -24.95 31.01 6.55
CA GLU A 25 -24.92 29.84 5.66
C GLU A 25 -23.50 29.52 5.16
N LYS A 26 -22.72 30.56 4.85
CA LYS A 26 -21.33 30.42 4.40
C LYS A 26 -20.44 29.76 5.45
N ALA A 27 -20.60 30.12 6.72
CA ALA A 27 -19.84 29.53 7.83
C ALA A 27 -20.32 28.10 8.15
N LEU A 28 -21.63 27.85 8.08
CA LEU A 28 -22.16 26.47 8.18
C LEU A 28 -21.60 25.57 7.08
N MET A 29 -21.53 26.06 5.84
CA MET A 29 -20.98 25.30 4.71
C MET A 29 -19.48 25.00 4.88
N VAL A 30 -18.70 25.94 5.43
CA VAL A 30 -17.28 25.70 5.76
C VAL A 30 -17.14 24.60 6.81
N LEU A 31 -17.98 24.63 7.84
CA LEU A 31 -17.97 23.65 8.92
C LEU A 31 -18.33 22.24 8.41
N ILE A 32 -19.39 22.12 7.60
CA ILE A 32 -19.77 20.87 6.94
C ILE A 32 -18.64 20.35 6.04
N LYS A 33 -18.05 21.20 5.20
CA LYS A 33 -16.93 20.80 4.33
C LYS A 33 -15.75 20.30 5.14
N GLY A 34 -15.41 20.93 6.27
CA GLY A 34 -14.35 20.46 7.15
C GLY A 34 -14.63 19.07 7.74
N ILE A 35 -15.84 18.85 8.27
CA ILE A 35 -16.26 17.55 8.82
C ILE A 35 -16.23 16.46 7.73
N LEU A 36 -16.66 16.80 6.52
CA LEU A 36 -16.72 15.89 5.37
C LEU A 36 -15.43 15.85 4.53
N SER A 37 -14.37 16.54 4.94
CA SER A 37 -13.10 16.48 4.22
C SER A 37 -12.43 15.12 4.39
N ASP A 38 -11.82 14.61 3.33
CA ASP A 38 -10.99 13.41 3.44
C ASP A 38 -9.76 13.72 4.29
N ARG A 39 -9.52 12.86 5.30
CA ARG A 39 -8.27 12.90 6.05
C ARG A 39 -7.14 12.40 5.14
N PRO A 40 -5.88 12.81 5.39
CA PRO A 40 -4.73 12.21 4.73
C PRO A 40 -4.89 10.69 4.75
N ARG A 41 -4.73 10.05 3.58
CA ARG A 41 -4.70 8.60 3.47
C ARG A 41 -3.25 8.17 3.54
N PRO A 42 -2.66 7.96 4.74
CA PRO A 42 -1.32 7.42 4.82
C PRO A 42 -1.34 6.08 4.08
N GLY A 43 -0.42 5.92 3.13
CA GLY A 43 -0.23 4.64 2.47
C GLY A 43 0.17 3.58 3.50
N THR A 44 -0.03 2.31 3.15
CA THR A 44 0.48 1.20 3.96
C THR A 44 2.00 1.30 4.09
N THR A 45 2.51 1.21 5.31
CA THR A 45 3.95 1.13 5.57
C THR A 45 4.52 -0.12 4.88
N LYS A 46 5.70 0.01 4.27
CA LYS A 46 6.34 -1.13 3.61
C LYS A 46 6.69 -2.18 4.66
N SER A 47 6.27 -3.43 4.43
CA SER A 47 6.55 -4.55 5.35
C SER A 47 8.00 -5.01 5.34
N PHE A 48 8.76 -4.68 4.28
CA PHE A 48 10.16 -5.06 4.11
C PHE A 48 10.97 -3.82 3.74
N THR A 49 12.18 -3.71 4.30
CA THR A 49 13.10 -2.63 3.95
C THR A 49 13.73 -2.86 2.58
N VAL A 50 14.32 -1.83 1.99
CA VAL A 50 14.97 -1.96 0.68
C VAL A 50 16.19 -2.86 0.77
N GLU A 51 16.93 -2.77 1.87
CA GLU A 51 18.12 -3.57 2.17
C GLU A 51 17.77 -5.05 2.24
N GLN A 52 16.67 -5.40 2.92
CA GLN A 52 16.18 -6.78 2.97
C GLN A 52 15.82 -7.32 1.57
N VAL A 53 15.15 -6.49 0.76
CA VAL A 53 14.81 -6.87 -0.63
C VAL A 53 16.06 -7.09 -1.46
N VAL A 54 17.06 -6.19 -1.38
CA VAL A 54 18.32 -6.31 -2.12
C VAL A 54 19.08 -7.58 -1.72
N GLN A 55 19.13 -7.90 -0.42
CA GLN A 55 19.77 -9.13 0.05
C GLN A 55 19.04 -10.38 -0.46
N ILE A 56 17.70 -10.38 -0.49
CA ILE A 56 16.92 -11.49 -1.07
C ILE A 56 17.20 -11.64 -2.57
N VAL A 57 17.32 -10.54 -3.31
CA VAL A 57 17.68 -10.57 -4.73
C VAL A 57 19.10 -11.10 -4.93
N ALA A 58 20.04 -10.75 -4.04
CA ALA A 58 21.40 -11.27 -4.09
C ALA A 58 21.44 -12.80 -3.95
N ILE A 59 20.67 -13.38 -3.01
CA ILE A 59 20.55 -14.85 -2.89
C ILE A 59 20.07 -15.47 -4.20
N ALA A 60 19.07 -14.87 -4.86
CA ALA A 60 18.54 -15.38 -6.12
C ALA A 60 19.55 -15.37 -7.27
N CYS A 61 20.62 -14.56 -7.18
CA CYS A 61 21.72 -14.53 -8.13
C CYS A 61 22.86 -15.52 -7.78
N GLU A 62 22.85 -16.11 -6.58
CA GLU A 62 23.80 -17.14 -6.18
C GLU A 62 23.42 -18.51 -6.78
N GLU A 63 24.40 -19.39 -6.92
CA GLU A 63 24.16 -20.78 -7.30
C GLU A 63 23.55 -21.55 -6.14
N CYS A 64 22.44 -22.26 -6.37
CA CYS A 64 21.76 -23.07 -5.36
C CYS A 64 22.68 -24.10 -4.69
N GLU A 65 23.66 -24.63 -5.42
CA GLU A 65 24.66 -25.59 -4.91
C GLU A 65 25.49 -25.00 -3.76
N LYS A 66 25.75 -23.69 -3.76
CA LYS A 66 26.48 -23.00 -2.68
C LYS A 66 25.68 -22.88 -1.39
N SER A 67 24.40 -23.23 -1.42
CA SER A 67 23.49 -23.21 -0.26
C SER A 67 23.09 -24.60 0.24
N ASP A 68 23.80 -25.65 -0.21
CA ASP A 68 23.58 -27.06 0.12
C ASP A 68 22.16 -27.56 -0.19
N ARG A 69 21.55 -27.06 -1.27
CA ARG A 69 20.21 -27.47 -1.69
C ARG A 69 20.26 -28.32 -2.96
N PRO A 70 19.49 -29.43 -3.04
CA PRO A 70 19.45 -30.31 -4.20
C PRO A 70 18.54 -29.76 -5.31
N VAL A 71 18.58 -28.46 -5.57
CA VAL A 71 17.78 -27.80 -6.62
C VAL A 71 18.69 -27.08 -7.59
N SER A 72 18.40 -27.22 -8.88
CA SER A 72 19.15 -26.54 -9.94
C SER A 72 18.73 -25.07 -10.12
N HIS A 73 17.56 -24.66 -9.62
CA HIS A 73 17.04 -23.31 -9.76
C HIS A 73 16.31 -22.87 -8.49
N TRP A 74 16.41 -21.59 -8.15
CA TRP A 74 15.69 -21.00 -7.03
C TRP A 74 14.19 -20.94 -7.28
N THR A 75 13.41 -21.66 -6.47
CA THR A 75 11.97 -21.40 -6.38
C THR A 75 11.68 -20.29 -5.36
N PRO A 76 10.54 -19.57 -5.47
CA PRO A 76 10.18 -18.55 -4.49
C PRO A 76 10.03 -19.07 -3.06
N SER A 77 9.70 -20.35 -2.88
CA SER A 77 9.61 -20.99 -1.57
C SER A 77 11.00 -21.23 -0.98
N GLU A 78 11.93 -21.76 -1.77
CA GLU A 78 13.30 -22.00 -1.31
C GLU A 78 14.03 -20.69 -0.99
N LEU A 79 13.81 -19.65 -1.78
CA LEU A 79 14.34 -18.32 -1.48
C LEU A 79 13.75 -17.72 -0.19
N ALA A 80 12.46 -17.96 0.08
CA ALA A 80 11.85 -17.54 1.33
C ALA A 80 12.50 -18.24 2.53
N ASP A 81 12.67 -19.56 2.43
CA ASP A 81 13.31 -20.37 3.48
C ASP A 81 14.77 -19.96 3.68
N GLU A 82 15.50 -19.71 2.59
CA GLU A 82 16.90 -19.29 2.64
C GLU A 82 17.06 -17.89 3.23
N ALA A 83 16.17 -16.95 2.88
CA ALA A 83 16.15 -15.62 3.47
C ALA A 83 15.90 -15.63 4.99
N ILE A 84 15.05 -16.57 5.46
CA ILE A 84 14.83 -16.80 6.89
C ILE A 84 16.05 -17.48 7.53
N LYS A 85 16.61 -18.52 6.89
CA LYS A 85 17.80 -19.25 7.38
C LYS A 85 19.00 -18.33 7.57
N ARG A 86 19.21 -17.37 6.67
CA ARG A 86 20.29 -16.37 6.75
C ARG A 86 19.97 -15.18 7.67
N GLY A 87 18.78 -15.13 8.27
CA GLY A 87 18.38 -14.08 9.22
C GLY A 87 18.09 -12.72 8.59
N ILE A 88 17.83 -12.65 7.29
CA ILE A 88 17.55 -11.39 6.57
C ILE A 88 16.16 -10.85 6.94
N VAL A 89 15.19 -11.77 7.09
CA VAL A 89 13.81 -11.49 7.48
C VAL A 89 13.34 -12.52 8.50
N GLU A 90 12.52 -12.11 9.47
CA GLU A 90 11.92 -13.05 10.42
C GLU A 90 10.89 -13.97 9.74
N LYS A 91 10.06 -13.39 8.86
CA LYS A 91 9.00 -14.10 8.13
C LYS A 91 8.77 -13.44 6.78
N ILE A 92 8.72 -14.26 5.74
CA ILE A 92 8.34 -13.83 4.40
C ILE A 92 7.54 -14.93 3.70
N SER A 93 6.53 -14.55 2.93
CA SER A 93 5.77 -15.50 2.13
C SER A 93 6.44 -15.72 0.76
N PRO A 94 6.39 -16.93 0.18
CA PRO A 94 6.92 -17.21 -1.16
C PRO A 94 6.35 -16.27 -2.23
N ARG A 95 5.08 -15.87 -2.08
CA ARG A 95 4.43 -14.90 -2.97
C ARG A 95 5.07 -13.51 -2.89
N SER A 96 5.55 -13.08 -1.72
CA SER A 96 6.24 -11.81 -1.55
C SER A 96 7.60 -11.83 -2.24
N VAL A 97 8.36 -12.92 -2.09
CA VAL A 97 9.61 -13.15 -2.84
C VAL A 97 9.36 -13.08 -4.35
N GLY A 98 8.34 -13.80 -4.83
CA GLY A 98 7.95 -13.75 -6.23
C GLY A 98 7.61 -12.34 -6.72
N ARG A 99 7.03 -11.47 -5.86
CA ARG A 99 6.78 -10.06 -6.21
C ARG A 99 8.06 -9.22 -6.30
N PHE A 100 9.10 -9.54 -5.54
CA PHE A 100 10.39 -8.84 -5.62
C PHE A 100 11.12 -9.16 -6.93
N LEU A 101 11.03 -10.42 -7.37
CA LEU A 101 11.71 -10.89 -8.59
C LEU A 101 10.89 -10.67 -9.87
N LYS A 102 9.59 -10.44 -9.76
CA LYS A 102 8.74 -10.18 -10.92
C LYS A 102 9.15 -8.85 -11.56
N ARG A 103 9.63 -8.92 -12.81
CA ARG A 103 9.87 -7.74 -13.64
C ARG A 103 8.60 -6.90 -13.72
N SER A 104 8.71 -5.60 -13.44
CA SER A 104 7.65 -4.64 -13.68
C SER A 104 7.58 -4.35 -15.18
N ASP A 105 7.15 -5.31 -15.98
CA ASP A 105 6.67 -5.03 -17.33
C ASP A 105 5.30 -4.34 -17.18
N ILE A 106 5.33 -3.09 -16.69
CA ILE A 106 4.25 -2.14 -16.89
C ILE A 106 4.31 -1.76 -18.37
N THR A 107 3.88 -2.66 -19.23
CA THR A 107 3.43 -2.27 -20.56
C THR A 107 2.18 -1.44 -20.31
N THR A 108 2.34 -0.12 -20.23
CA THR A 108 1.23 0.84 -20.29
C THR A 108 0.35 0.38 -21.46
N THR A 109 -0.92 0.08 -21.19
CA THR A 109 -1.89 -0.17 -22.24
C THR A 109 -1.79 0.98 -23.23
N SER A 110 -1.56 0.67 -24.51
CA SER A 110 -1.47 1.66 -25.56
C SER A 110 -2.61 2.66 -25.42
N ARG A 111 -2.26 3.95 -25.42
CA ARG A 111 -3.18 5.07 -25.20
C ARG A 111 -4.49 4.83 -25.95
N SER A 112 -5.60 4.66 -25.22
CA SER A 112 -6.91 4.63 -25.86
C SER A 112 -7.15 6.01 -26.50
N LEU A 113 -7.55 6.01 -27.78
CA LEU A 113 -8.01 7.20 -28.49
C LEU A 113 -9.36 7.63 -27.91
N LEU A 114 -9.37 8.17 -26.69
CA LEU A 114 -10.58 8.78 -26.14
C LEU A 114 -10.97 9.95 -27.04
N VAL A 115 -12.16 9.83 -27.63
CA VAL A 115 -12.82 10.87 -28.42
C VAL A 115 -12.86 12.16 -27.60
N LYS A 116 -12.34 13.25 -28.16
CA LYS A 116 -12.55 14.58 -27.60
C LYS A 116 -13.96 15.02 -27.97
N CYS A 117 -14.84 15.17 -26.98
CA CYS A 117 -16.04 15.98 -27.15
C CYS A 117 -15.59 17.42 -27.42
N GLN A 118 -15.83 17.91 -28.64
CA GLN A 118 -15.75 19.34 -28.94
C GLN A 118 -16.97 20.03 -28.33
N ASN A 119 -16.69 21.14 -27.66
CA ASN A 119 -17.68 22.05 -27.06
C ASN A 119 -18.32 22.92 -28.14
#